data_AF-A0A9W2Z0Z4-F1
#
_entry.id   AF-A0A9W2Z0Z4-F1
#
_cell.length_a   1.000
_cell.length_b   1.000
_cell.length_c   1.000
_cell.angle_alpha   90.00
_cell.angle_beta   90.00
_cell.angle_gamma   90.00
#
_symmetry.space_group_name_H-M   'P 1'
#
loop_
_entity.id
_entity.type
_entity.pdbx_description
1 polymer ?
#
loop_
_entity_poly.entity_id
_entity_poly.type
_entity_poly.pdbx_seq_one_letter_code
_entity_poly.pdbx_strand_id
1 'polypeptide(L)'
;MIRCNKRGKILIYKIKRSRISLQIMFRLTLSQRILSFNTMDFWQKYSKKVFLLCGSLTMTFVFMQITWFNVYFNNGMYKFSRIAFTEDDLESEEFHCIDRLASKYSRVEDIFCIVLPQFLPHLKNPCFYDVVLMKKRKLRCLPYFYIIGIDKSGSTDLHSRLVKHPLVYGNTGVMKKESQYWCWNRYGIMNKRKGNPKTSFDSYLDMFEQTANLIEEKNQTSVVASDASPMDMWDFRGWTMIPQNEGLPEPKILTPHFLKYLHKKPPKLIIQLREPIERLYSDYVFLEYGKDPIDFHRHVVQAIEMMEVCLSNHSRRFCFYDADLYDKLPVRIHLSCYSVFLREWMQVFPRFAFHIIRTTEYTSDMETTLSGVFKFLELPPLSQSIMQDILNQTRRHVTADKNGVVLPETRRLLQNFYSECNQETATLLDDKRFLWLDH
;
A
#
# COMPACT_ATOMS: atom_id res chain seq x y z
N MET A 1 27.25 11.17 30.54
CA MET A 1 28.71 10.91 30.47
C MET A 1 29.23 10.64 31.89
N ILE A 2 29.27 9.37 32.33
CA ILE A 2 29.82 8.98 33.66
C ILE A 2 30.61 7.67 33.49
N ARG A 3 31.77 7.57 34.16
CA ARG A 3 32.70 6.44 34.10
C ARG A 3 32.26 5.28 35.00
N CYS A 4 32.51 4.05 34.57
CA CYS A 4 32.50 2.87 35.45
C CYS A 4 33.66 2.90 36.45
N ASN A 5 33.46 2.33 37.65
CA ASN A 5 34.54 1.88 38.52
C ASN A 5 34.29 0.44 39.01
N LYS A 6 35.36 -0.31 39.24
CA LYS A 6 35.37 -1.72 39.59
C LYS A 6 34.97 -1.94 41.06
N ARG A 7 33.72 -2.39 41.29
CA ARG A 7 33.27 -3.30 42.36
C ARG A 7 31.75 -3.46 42.24
N GLY A 8 31.30 -4.61 41.72
CA GLY A 8 29.88 -4.83 41.46
C GLY A 8 29.04 -4.88 42.72
N LYS A 9 28.20 -3.85 42.94
CA LYS A 9 27.01 -3.91 43.79
C LYS A 9 25.89 -3.09 43.13
N ILE A 10 24.74 -3.74 42.91
CA ILE A 10 23.53 -3.12 42.38
C ILE A 10 22.84 -2.36 43.52
N LEU A 11 22.49 -1.09 43.29
CA LEU A 11 21.71 -0.27 44.23
C LEU A 11 20.33 0.01 43.64
N ILE A 12 19.33 -0.74 44.12
CA ILE A 12 17.92 -0.56 43.76
C ILE A 12 17.36 0.58 44.60
N TYR A 13 17.08 1.74 43.99
CA TYR A 13 16.33 2.81 44.63
C TYR A 13 14.84 2.71 44.34
N LYS A 14 14.08 2.37 45.38
CA LYS A 14 12.63 2.18 45.37
C LYS A 14 11.95 3.47 45.87
N ILE A 15 11.54 4.35 44.96
CA ILE A 15 10.85 5.61 45.33
C ILE A 15 9.35 5.35 45.50
N LYS A 16 8.83 5.68 46.70
CA LYS A 16 7.41 5.57 47.04
C LYS A 16 6.59 6.72 46.41
N ARG A 17 5.36 6.40 45.99
CA ARG A 17 4.29 7.40 45.79
C ARG A 17 4.06 8.23 47.05
N SER A 18 3.81 9.53 46.89
CA SER A 18 2.90 10.26 47.75
C SER A 18 2.00 11.15 46.88
N ARG A 19 0.71 11.24 47.24
CA ARG A 19 -0.26 12.16 46.63
C ARG A 19 -0.25 13.44 47.46
N ILE A 20 -0.17 14.60 46.83
CA ILE A 20 -0.63 15.86 47.43
C ILE A 20 -1.57 16.52 46.43
N SER A 21 -2.80 16.75 46.89
CA SER A 21 -3.83 17.52 46.20
C SER A 21 -3.63 19.00 46.44
N LEU A 22 -3.72 19.83 45.41
CA LEU A 22 -3.90 21.27 45.58
C LEU A 22 -4.97 21.78 44.60
N GLN A 23 -6.12 22.19 45.15
CA GLN A 23 -7.06 23.05 44.43
C GLN A 23 -6.50 24.47 44.43
N ILE A 24 -6.53 25.15 43.29
CA ILE A 24 -6.43 26.62 43.24
C ILE A 24 -7.59 27.12 42.37
N MET A 25 -8.53 27.81 43.01
CA MET A 25 -9.44 28.71 42.30
C MET A 25 -8.69 29.98 41.95
N PHE A 26 -8.88 30.51 40.74
CA PHE A 26 -8.79 31.94 40.50
C PHE A 26 -9.96 32.37 39.61
N ARG A 27 -10.64 33.44 40.02
CA ARG A 27 -11.77 34.03 39.28
C ARG A 27 -11.48 35.52 39.11
N LEU A 28 -11.83 36.02 37.93
CA LEU A 28 -12.14 37.42 37.60
C LEU A 28 -11.00 38.45 37.68
N THR A 29 -10.75 39.07 36.52
CA THR A 29 -10.90 40.53 36.36
C THR A 29 -11.48 40.81 34.97
N LEU A 30 -12.31 41.85 34.83
CA LEU A 30 -13.10 42.16 33.63
C LEU A 30 -13.06 43.66 33.30
N SER A 31 -12.60 44.01 32.08
CA SER A 31 -12.58 45.36 31.45
C SER A 31 -11.87 45.24 30.08
N GLN A 32 -12.09 45.99 28.98
CA GLN A 32 -13.09 46.91 28.38
C GLN A 32 -12.67 47.06 26.86
N ARG A 33 -13.42 47.58 25.87
CA ARG A 33 -14.74 48.22 25.74
C ARG A 33 -15.29 48.06 24.29
N ILE A 34 -16.57 47.70 24.14
CA ILE A 34 -17.60 48.30 23.25
C ILE A 34 -17.23 48.79 21.82
N LEU A 35 -17.91 48.21 20.80
CA LEU A 35 -18.59 48.81 19.60
C LEU A 35 -18.73 47.70 18.52
N SER A 36 -19.83 46.94 18.45
CA SER A 36 -21.12 47.22 17.78
C SER A 36 -21.12 47.16 16.24
N PHE A 37 -21.89 46.23 15.65
CA PHE A 37 -22.86 46.52 14.57
C PHE A 37 -23.87 45.36 14.40
N ASN A 38 -25.13 45.71 14.10
CA ASN A 38 -26.28 44.81 13.90
C ASN A 38 -26.22 44.14 12.50
N THR A 39 -26.97 43.07 12.15
CA THR A 39 -28.41 42.82 12.34
C THR A 39 -28.82 41.34 12.32
N MET A 40 -29.76 40.96 13.20
CA MET A 40 -30.75 39.92 12.91
C MET A 40 -31.93 40.57 12.18
N ASP A 41 -32.37 40.02 11.04
CA ASP A 41 -33.74 40.24 10.56
C ASP A 41 -34.17 39.23 9.47
N PHE A 42 -34.60 38.03 9.87
CA PHE A 42 -35.66 37.23 9.20
C PHE A 42 -35.97 35.93 9.98
N TRP A 43 -37.20 35.44 9.87
CA TRP A 43 -37.65 34.08 10.29
C TRP A 43 -37.71 33.70 11.78
N GLN A 44 -38.37 34.47 12.66
CA GLN A 44 -39.05 33.86 13.81
C GLN A 44 -40.26 34.63 14.38
N LYS A 45 -41.23 34.95 13.52
CA LYS A 45 -42.59 35.34 13.93
C LYS A 45 -43.59 34.32 13.37
N TYR A 46 -44.65 34.04 14.13
CA TYR A 46 -45.70 33.04 13.84
C TYR A 46 -45.38 31.57 14.15
N SER A 47 -45.16 31.28 15.43
CA SER A 47 -45.81 30.11 16.04
C SER A 47 -47.00 30.57 16.87
N LYS A 48 -48.20 30.01 16.62
CA LYS A 48 -49.28 29.74 17.60
C LYS A 48 -50.53 29.16 16.93
N LYS A 49 -50.82 27.91 17.29
CA LYS A 49 -52.14 27.28 17.51
C LYS A 49 -53.37 27.99 16.92
N VAL A 50 -54.00 27.34 15.92
CA VAL A 50 -55.46 27.20 15.87
C VAL A 50 -55.77 25.71 15.68
N PHE A 51 -56.45 25.13 16.67
CA PHE A 51 -57.11 23.81 16.57
C PHE A 51 -58.55 24.08 16.12
N LEU A 52 -59.10 23.32 15.16
CA LEU A 52 -60.50 22.82 15.15
C LEU A 52 -60.88 22.13 13.81
N LEU A 53 -61.22 20.83 13.94
CA LEU A 53 -62.22 20.05 13.19
C LEU A 53 -62.04 19.67 11.70
N CYS A 54 -62.66 18.52 11.40
CA CYS A 54 -62.76 17.78 10.13
C CYS A 54 -61.43 17.22 9.56
N GLY A 55 -61.31 15.94 9.21
CA GLY A 55 -62.24 14.83 9.40
C GLY A 55 -61.90 13.63 8.50
N SER A 56 -61.59 12.47 9.10
CA SER A 56 -61.48 11.14 8.46
C SER A 56 -60.34 10.88 7.45
N LEU A 57 -59.77 9.66 7.53
CA LEU A 57 -58.88 8.99 6.57
C LEU A 57 -57.59 9.72 6.11
N THR A 58 -56.47 9.46 6.80
CA THR A 58 -55.15 9.02 6.22
C THR A 58 -54.08 8.76 7.31
N MET A 59 -54.47 8.29 8.49
CA MET A 59 -53.54 8.07 9.63
C MET A 59 -52.91 6.66 9.67
N THR A 60 -52.48 6.15 8.51
CA THR A 60 -51.80 4.84 8.41
C THR A 60 -50.59 4.81 7.47
N PHE A 61 -50.27 5.92 6.76
CA PHE A 61 -49.18 5.95 5.77
C PHE A 61 -47.97 6.82 6.15
N VAL A 62 -48.00 7.54 7.27
CA VAL A 62 -46.89 8.42 7.70
C VAL A 62 -46.00 7.80 8.79
N PHE A 63 -46.50 6.78 9.51
CA PHE A 63 -45.72 6.10 10.57
C PHE A 63 -44.75 5.00 10.08
N MET A 64 -44.81 4.62 8.78
CA MET A 64 -43.85 3.66 8.20
C MET A 64 -42.60 4.30 7.56
N GLN A 65 -42.55 5.63 7.39
CA GLN A 65 -41.35 6.29 6.84
C GLN A 65 -40.41 6.89 7.89
N ILE A 66 -40.87 7.16 9.11
CA ILE A 66 -40.02 7.69 10.19
C ILE A 66 -39.22 6.57 10.89
N THR A 67 -39.71 5.32 10.85
CA THR A 67 -38.98 4.14 11.34
C THR A 67 -38.01 3.57 10.29
N TRP A 68 -38.28 3.72 8.98
CA TRP A 68 -37.30 3.35 7.94
C TRP A 68 -36.12 4.32 7.86
N PHE A 69 -36.31 5.62 8.15
CA PHE A 69 -35.22 6.60 8.12
C PHE A 69 -34.26 6.50 9.32
N ASN A 70 -34.69 5.93 10.45
CA ASN A 70 -33.86 5.79 11.67
C ASN A 70 -33.14 4.44 11.80
N VAL A 71 -33.52 3.41 11.01
CA VAL A 71 -32.81 2.11 11.00
C VAL A 71 -31.66 2.09 9.98
N TYR A 72 -31.73 2.89 8.92
CA TYR A 72 -30.69 2.93 7.88
C TYR A 72 -29.51 3.88 8.14
N PHE A 73 -29.53 4.66 9.23
CA PHE A 73 -28.51 5.68 9.51
C PHE A 73 -27.56 5.40 10.70
N ASN A 74 -27.73 4.25 11.38
CA ASN A 74 -26.95 3.93 12.60
C ASN A 74 -25.95 2.76 12.45
N ASN A 75 -25.76 2.22 11.24
CA ASN A 75 -24.69 1.26 10.97
C ASN A 75 -23.55 1.91 10.15
N GLY A 76 -22.45 2.21 10.82
CA GLY A 76 -21.13 2.08 10.21
C GLY A 76 -20.64 3.19 9.25
N MET A 77 -21.23 4.40 9.24
CA MET A 77 -20.51 5.56 8.67
C MET A 77 -19.35 5.97 9.58
N TYR A 78 -18.25 5.22 9.52
CA TYR A 78 -16.96 5.66 10.01
C TYR A 78 -16.56 6.93 9.24
N LYS A 79 -16.75 8.10 9.87
CA LYS A 79 -16.08 9.34 9.49
C LYS A 79 -14.58 9.19 9.75
N PHE A 80 -13.90 8.42 8.89
CA PHE A 80 -12.46 8.54 8.75
C PHE A 80 -12.16 9.96 8.28
N SER A 81 -11.45 10.71 9.10
CA SER A 81 -10.85 11.97 8.71
C SER A 81 -10.01 11.72 7.45
N ARG A 82 -10.32 12.42 6.35
CA ARG A 82 -9.38 12.57 5.24
C ARG A 82 -8.17 13.35 5.76
N ILE A 83 -7.20 12.65 6.32
CA ILE A 83 -5.82 13.13 6.38
C ILE A 83 -5.28 12.92 4.96
N ALA A 84 -5.68 13.82 4.06
CA ALA A 84 -5.05 13.94 2.77
C ALA A 84 -3.72 14.65 3.00
N PHE A 85 -2.62 13.90 3.00
CA PHE A 85 -1.28 14.48 3.01
C PHE A 85 -1.11 15.38 1.79
N THR A 86 -1.11 16.68 2.02
CA THR A 86 -0.84 17.71 1.02
C THR A 86 0.64 17.69 0.62
N GLU A 87 1.04 18.50 -0.36
CA GLU A 87 2.47 18.70 -0.66
C GLU A 87 3.19 19.35 0.53
N ASP A 88 2.53 20.32 1.18
CA ASP A 88 3.06 21.07 2.33
C ASP A 88 3.36 20.18 3.56
N ASP A 89 2.63 19.06 3.76
CA ASP A 89 2.82 18.16 4.90
C ASP A 89 4.13 17.34 4.84
N LEU A 90 4.80 17.29 3.68
CA LEU A 90 6.12 16.64 3.53
C LEU A 90 7.28 17.65 3.46
N GLU A 91 7.01 18.91 3.11
CA GLU A 91 8.03 19.97 3.12
C GLU A 91 8.18 20.64 4.50
N SER A 92 7.18 20.50 5.38
CA SER A 92 7.15 21.15 6.69
C SER A 92 7.65 20.32 7.88
N GLU A 93 7.84 19.00 7.73
CA GLU A 93 8.41 18.15 8.79
C GLU A 93 9.95 18.12 8.74
N GLU A 94 10.58 18.80 9.70
CA GLU A 94 12.04 18.77 9.89
C GLU A 94 12.50 17.39 10.44
N PHE A 95 12.68 16.41 9.54
CA PHE A 95 13.13 15.08 9.91
C PHE A 95 14.52 15.12 10.58
N HIS A 96 14.58 14.81 11.88
CA HIS A 96 15.83 14.73 12.63
C HIS A 96 16.69 13.52 12.22
N CYS A 97 17.50 13.71 11.18
CA CYS A 97 18.39 12.69 10.66
C CYS A 97 19.47 12.28 11.66
N ILE A 98 19.31 11.11 12.25
CA ILE A 98 20.31 10.49 13.13
C ILE A 98 21.56 10.13 12.30
N ASP A 99 22.73 10.53 12.79
CA ASP A 99 24.03 10.38 12.11
C ASP A 99 24.25 8.99 11.46
N ARG A 100 24.53 9.01 10.15
CA ARG A 100 24.72 7.79 9.31
C ARG A 100 25.83 6.85 9.81
N LEU A 101 26.70 7.30 10.70
CA LEU A 101 27.94 6.62 11.09
C LEU A 101 27.76 5.56 12.19
N ALA A 102 26.72 5.64 13.03
CA ALA A 102 26.61 4.78 14.22
C ALA A 102 25.85 3.45 14.00
N SER A 103 25.22 3.25 12.83
CA SER A 103 24.07 2.34 12.71
C SER A 103 24.06 1.40 11.50
N LYS A 104 25.14 1.33 10.71
CA LYS A 104 25.17 0.74 9.35
C LYS A 104 24.74 -0.74 9.23
N TYR A 105 24.59 -1.47 10.34
CA TYR A 105 24.19 -2.89 10.36
C TYR A 105 22.99 -3.22 11.27
N SER A 106 22.47 -2.28 12.07
CA SER A 106 21.45 -2.58 13.10
C SER A 106 20.07 -2.00 12.79
N ARG A 107 19.97 -0.72 12.40
CA ARG A 107 18.71 -0.04 12.08
C ARG A 107 18.46 -0.01 10.56
N VAL A 108 17.21 0.27 10.18
CA VAL A 108 16.81 0.51 8.79
C VAL A 108 17.31 1.88 8.35
N GLU A 109 17.73 2.02 7.09
CA GLU A 109 18.07 3.32 6.53
C GLU A 109 16.83 4.21 6.40
N ASP A 110 16.94 5.43 6.93
CA ASP A 110 15.93 6.46 6.77
C ASP A 110 16.04 7.09 5.38
N ILE A 111 15.02 6.87 4.55
CA ILE A 111 14.99 7.34 3.15
C ILE A 111 14.82 8.85 3.07
N PHE A 112 14.11 9.48 4.02
CA PHE A 112 13.96 10.94 4.03
C PHE A 112 15.29 11.64 4.39
N CYS A 113 16.24 10.91 4.98
CA CYS A 113 17.61 11.37 5.22
C CYS A 113 18.57 11.09 4.05
N ILE A 114 18.04 10.70 2.88
CA ILE A 114 18.79 10.61 1.63
C ILE A 114 18.62 11.92 0.87
N VAL A 115 19.65 12.77 0.90
CA VAL A 115 19.68 14.04 0.15
C VAL A 115 19.41 13.75 -1.32
N LEU A 116 18.33 14.31 -1.86
CA LEU A 116 17.92 14.06 -3.24
C LEU A 116 18.96 14.63 -4.22
N PRO A 117 19.44 13.83 -5.18
CA PRO A 117 20.43 14.27 -6.14
C PRO A 117 19.82 15.17 -7.22
N GLN A 118 20.68 15.87 -7.96
CA GLN A 118 20.26 16.55 -9.18
C GLN A 118 20.05 15.52 -10.31
N PHE A 119 18.79 15.13 -10.52
CA PHE A 119 18.41 14.26 -11.62
C PHE A 119 18.67 14.90 -12.99
N LEU A 120 19.06 14.08 -13.96
CA LEU A 120 19.36 14.46 -15.34
C LEU A 120 18.04 14.50 -16.17
N PRO A 121 17.54 15.68 -16.57
CA PRO A 121 16.17 15.82 -17.07
C PRO A 121 15.96 15.32 -18.52
N HIS A 122 17.02 14.99 -19.24
CA HIS A 122 16.99 14.50 -20.61
C HIS A 122 16.94 12.95 -20.70
N LEU A 123 17.03 12.27 -19.56
CA LEU A 123 16.96 10.81 -19.47
C LEU A 123 15.55 10.37 -19.09
N LYS A 124 15.10 9.24 -19.64
CA LYS A 124 13.76 8.73 -19.35
C LYS A 124 13.63 8.21 -17.91
N ASN A 125 14.64 7.52 -17.40
CA ASN A 125 14.73 7.13 -15.99
C ASN A 125 15.17 8.32 -15.12
N PRO A 126 14.78 8.39 -13.83
CA PRO A 126 15.37 9.32 -12.88
C PRO A 126 16.81 8.90 -12.54
N CYS A 127 17.78 9.37 -13.35
CA CYS A 127 19.20 9.10 -13.15
C CYS A 127 19.97 10.33 -12.66
N PHE A 128 21.09 10.09 -11.98
CA PHE A 128 22.00 11.10 -11.46
C PHE A 128 23.43 10.55 -11.38
N TYR A 129 24.42 11.45 -11.28
CA TYR A 129 25.80 11.07 -11.01
C TYR A 129 26.07 10.98 -9.51
N ASP A 130 26.34 9.77 -9.03
CA ASP A 130 26.87 9.50 -7.70
C ASP A 130 28.39 9.75 -7.67
N VAL A 131 28.90 10.27 -6.55
CA VAL A 131 30.32 10.57 -6.34
C VAL A 131 30.95 9.46 -5.52
N VAL A 132 31.47 8.45 -6.23
CA VAL A 132 32.09 7.28 -5.61
C VAL A 132 33.51 7.62 -5.13
N LEU A 133 34.02 6.84 -4.17
CA LEU A 133 35.43 6.85 -3.75
C LEU A 133 36.38 6.94 -4.95
N MET A 134 37.45 7.73 -4.81
CA MET A 134 38.39 8.11 -5.87
C MET A 134 37.86 9.09 -6.94
N LYS A 135 36.80 9.87 -6.65
CA LYS A 135 36.25 10.93 -7.52
C LYS A 135 35.71 10.46 -8.88
N LYS A 136 35.55 9.14 -9.09
CA LYS A 136 34.84 8.64 -10.29
C LYS A 136 33.35 8.88 -10.12
N ARG A 137 32.74 9.54 -11.10
CA ARG A 137 31.28 9.65 -11.19
C ARG A 137 30.73 8.32 -11.68
N LYS A 138 29.68 7.81 -11.03
CA LYS A 138 28.90 6.64 -11.50
C LYS A 138 27.49 7.11 -11.80
N LEU A 139 26.98 6.83 -13.00
CA LEU A 139 25.56 7.03 -13.27
C LEU A 139 24.76 5.99 -12.46
N ARG A 140 23.81 6.44 -11.64
CA ARG A 140 22.81 5.60 -10.99
C ARG A 140 21.43 6.02 -11.44
N CYS A 141 20.49 5.09 -11.51
CA CYS A 141 19.12 5.33 -11.93
C CYS A 141 18.12 4.66 -10.99
N LEU A 142 17.03 5.34 -10.68
CA LEU A 142 15.82 4.71 -10.17
C LEU A 142 15.08 3.97 -11.31
N PRO A 143 14.23 2.97 -11.00
CA PRO A 143 13.28 2.43 -11.96
C PRO A 143 12.43 3.52 -12.60
N TYR A 144 12.19 3.42 -13.91
CA TYR A 144 11.18 4.24 -14.57
C TYR A 144 9.77 3.77 -14.21
N PHE A 145 9.60 2.45 -14.02
CA PHE A 145 8.32 1.85 -13.68
C PHE A 145 8.44 0.68 -12.73
N TYR A 146 7.32 0.40 -12.05
CA TYR A 146 7.18 -0.63 -11.05
C TYR A 146 6.00 -1.54 -11.36
N ILE A 147 6.15 -2.86 -11.25
CA ILE A 147 5.02 -3.81 -11.16
C ILE A 147 4.86 -4.20 -9.70
N ILE A 148 4.16 -3.36 -8.94
CA ILE A 148 4.11 -3.44 -7.47
C ILE A 148 3.17 -4.52 -6.95
N GLY A 149 2.23 -5.02 -7.77
CA GLY A 149 1.27 -6.00 -7.30
C GLY A 149 0.45 -6.71 -8.39
N ILE A 150 -0.33 -7.74 -8.04
CA ILE A 150 -0.25 -8.50 -6.78
C ILE A 150 0.24 -9.93 -7.05
N ASP A 151 0.86 -10.55 -6.05
CA ASP A 151 1.34 -11.92 -6.17
C ASP A 151 0.20 -12.88 -6.52
N LYS A 152 0.54 -13.87 -7.35
CA LYS A 152 -0.36 -14.89 -7.94
C LYS A 152 -1.33 -14.40 -9.02
N SER A 153 -1.27 -13.12 -9.41
CA SER A 153 -2.06 -12.54 -10.52
C SER A 153 -1.40 -12.62 -11.91
N GLY A 154 -0.14 -13.04 -12.01
CA GLY A 154 0.55 -13.22 -13.31
C GLY A 154 1.71 -12.26 -13.59
N SER A 155 2.05 -11.40 -12.63
CA SER A 155 3.12 -10.39 -12.71
C SER A 155 4.45 -10.85 -13.34
N THR A 156 4.88 -12.09 -13.10
CA THR A 156 6.13 -12.63 -13.66
C THR A 156 6.01 -12.92 -15.15
N ASP A 157 4.85 -13.39 -15.61
CA ASP A 157 4.59 -13.57 -17.04
C ASP A 157 4.55 -12.21 -17.73
N LEU A 158 3.78 -11.27 -17.17
CA LEU A 158 3.70 -9.89 -17.65
C LEU A 158 5.09 -9.24 -17.75
N HIS A 159 5.89 -9.26 -16.67
CA HIS A 159 7.24 -8.70 -16.68
C HIS A 159 8.12 -9.36 -17.76
N SER A 160 8.10 -10.70 -17.85
CA SER A 160 8.91 -11.44 -18.82
C SER A 160 8.57 -11.11 -20.28
N ARG A 161 7.33 -10.67 -20.56
CA ARG A 161 6.89 -10.16 -21.86
C ARG A 161 7.26 -8.70 -22.06
N LEU A 162 7.17 -7.86 -21.03
CA LEU A 162 7.55 -6.44 -21.12
C LEU A 162 9.05 -6.26 -21.40
N VAL A 163 9.94 -7.06 -20.78
CA VAL A 163 11.41 -7.01 -21.04
C VAL A 163 11.83 -7.56 -22.41
N LYS A 164 10.89 -7.98 -23.25
CA LYS A 164 11.14 -8.26 -24.68
C LYS A 164 11.05 -7.01 -25.55
N HIS A 165 10.43 -5.94 -25.06
CA HIS A 165 10.50 -4.65 -25.73
C HIS A 165 11.96 -4.17 -25.73
N PRO A 166 12.55 -3.77 -26.87
CA PRO A 166 14.00 -3.50 -27.01
C PRO A 166 14.53 -2.29 -26.23
N LEU A 167 13.69 -1.67 -25.39
CA LEU A 167 14.01 -0.53 -24.53
C LEU A 167 13.74 -0.83 -23.05
N VAL A 168 13.23 -2.02 -22.69
CA VAL A 168 12.81 -2.34 -21.31
C VAL A 168 13.77 -3.34 -20.69
N TYR A 169 14.35 -2.98 -19.54
CA TYR A 169 15.33 -3.80 -18.84
C TYR A 169 14.85 -4.15 -17.43
N GLY A 170 15.06 -5.42 -17.06
CA GLY A 170 14.89 -5.90 -15.69
C GLY A 170 16.04 -5.47 -14.79
N ASN A 171 15.87 -5.68 -13.48
CA ASN A 171 16.94 -5.49 -12.49
C ASN A 171 17.73 -6.79 -12.28
N THR A 172 18.80 -6.74 -11.48
CA THR A 172 19.62 -7.93 -11.14
C THR A 172 19.03 -8.80 -10.02
N GLY A 173 17.79 -8.54 -9.61
CA GLY A 173 17.12 -9.22 -8.49
C GLY A 173 16.60 -10.62 -8.82
N VAL A 174 15.71 -11.14 -7.94
CA VAL A 174 15.13 -12.48 -8.10
C VAL A 174 14.37 -12.54 -9.42
N MET A 175 14.61 -13.60 -10.20
CA MET A 175 14.09 -13.77 -11.57
C MET A 175 14.45 -12.62 -12.54
N LYS A 176 15.50 -11.83 -12.25
CA LYS A 176 15.86 -10.58 -12.95
C LYS A 176 14.74 -9.52 -12.95
N LYS A 177 13.94 -9.48 -11.87
CA LYS A 177 12.80 -8.57 -11.77
C LYS A 177 12.46 -8.10 -10.36
N GLU A 178 12.57 -8.96 -9.35
CA GLU A 178 12.14 -8.60 -7.99
C GLU A 178 13.34 -8.08 -7.20
N SER A 179 13.37 -6.78 -6.91
CA SER A 179 14.31 -6.24 -5.92
C SER A 179 14.02 -6.75 -4.51
N GLN A 180 12.73 -6.95 -4.22
CA GLN A 180 12.18 -7.21 -2.88
C GLN A 180 12.67 -6.18 -1.85
N TYR A 181 13.13 -5.00 -2.29
CA TYR A 181 13.76 -3.99 -1.44
C TYR A 181 12.75 -3.33 -0.53
N TRP A 182 11.63 -2.86 -1.09
CA TRP A 182 10.64 -2.06 -0.38
C TRP A 182 9.81 -2.87 0.60
N CYS A 183 9.37 -4.08 0.21
CA CYS A 183 8.65 -4.98 1.10
C CYS A 183 9.53 -5.62 2.19
N TRP A 184 10.75 -6.08 1.85
CA TRP A 184 11.47 -7.08 2.65
C TRP A 184 12.92 -6.73 2.97
N ASN A 185 13.78 -6.62 1.95
CA ASN A 185 15.22 -6.66 2.10
C ASN A 185 15.78 -5.44 2.88
N ARG A 186 15.17 -4.26 2.76
CA ARG A 186 15.55 -3.08 3.57
C ARG A 186 15.31 -3.27 5.08
N TYR A 187 14.38 -4.14 5.44
CA TYR A 187 14.03 -4.45 6.83
C TYR A 187 14.80 -5.67 7.37
N GLY A 188 15.48 -6.43 6.53
CA GLY A 188 16.05 -7.74 6.90
C GLY A 188 14.98 -8.83 7.02
N ILE A 189 13.82 -8.63 6.39
CA ILE A 189 12.74 -9.62 6.25
C ILE A 189 13.00 -10.42 4.97
N MET A 190 12.60 -11.69 4.93
CA MET A 190 12.55 -12.51 3.72
C MET A 190 11.43 -13.55 3.88
N ASN A 191 10.31 -13.38 3.17
CA ASN A 191 9.07 -14.13 3.40
C ASN A 191 8.58 -14.04 4.87
N LYS A 192 8.58 -15.15 5.63
CA LYS A 192 8.30 -15.21 7.07
C LYS A 192 9.57 -15.10 7.95
N ARG A 193 10.78 -15.11 7.36
CA ARG A 193 12.05 -15.04 8.11
C ARG A 193 12.38 -13.58 8.44
N LYS A 194 12.75 -13.31 9.69
CA LYS A 194 13.18 -12.00 10.20
C LYS A 194 14.65 -12.09 10.64
N GLY A 195 15.38 -10.96 10.62
CA GLY A 195 16.76 -10.89 11.11
C GLY A 195 17.86 -11.15 10.07
N ASN A 196 17.54 -11.15 8.77
CA ASN A 196 18.53 -11.13 7.70
C ASN A 196 19.30 -9.78 7.70
N PRO A 197 20.49 -9.71 7.07
CA PRO A 197 21.16 -8.43 6.81
C PRO A 197 20.22 -7.46 6.08
N LYS A 198 20.22 -6.19 6.51
CA LYS A 198 19.43 -5.13 5.85
C LYS A 198 20.14 -4.64 4.60
N THR A 199 19.42 -4.50 3.50
CA THR A 199 19.94 -3.92 2.25
C THR A 199 19.90 -2.41 2.30
N SER A 200 20.98 -1.74 1.89
CA SER A 200 21.05 -0.28 1.75
C SER A 200 20.38 0.22 0.47
N PHE A 201 20.04 1.49 0.43
CA PHE A 201 19.54 2.15 -0.78
C PHE A 201 20.57 2.16 -1.92
N ASP A 202 21.86 2.29 -1.61
CA ASP A 202 22.93 2.18 -2.63
C ASP A 202 22.90 0.80 -3.31
N SER A 203 22.78 -0.28 -2.53
CA SER A 203 22.67 -1.64 -3.06
C SER A 203 21.39 -1.87 -3.86
N TYR A 204 20.29 -1.15 -3.54
CA TYR A 204 19.09 -1.13 -4.37
C TYR A 204 19.34 -0.44 -5.72
N LEU A 205 20.00 0.72 -5.73
CA LEU A 205 20.34 1.42 -6.98
C LEU A 205 21.31 0.62 -7.86
N ASP A 206 22.24 -0.12 -7.27
CA ASP A 206 23.14 -1.01 -8.01
C ASP A 206 22.40 -2.16 -8.73
N MET A 207 21.15 -2.46 -8.36
CA MET A 207 20.33 -3.44 -9.09
C MET A 207 19.94 -3.00 -10.51
N PHE A 208 20.09 -1.72 -10.83
CA PHE A 208 19.74 -1.10 -12.13
C PHE A 208 20.98 -0.70 -12.94
N GLU A 209 22.18 -1.14 -12.52
CA GLU A 209 23.46 -0.83 -13.17
C GLU A 209 23.48 -1.17 -14.67
N GLN A 210 22.81 -2.26 -15.09
CA GLN A 210 22.70 -2.58 -16.52
C GLN A 210 22.07 -1.44 -17.33
N THR A 211 20.99 -0.82 -16.83
CA THR A 211 20.34 0.30 -17.52
C THR A 211 21.22 1.54 -17.50
N ALA A 212 21.89 1.82 -16.38
CA ALA A 212 22.82 2.94 -16.26
C ALA A 212 24.00 2.81 -17.25
N ASN A 213 24.60 1.62 -17.38
CA ASN A 213 25.72 1.40 -18.31
C ASN A 213 25.29 1.53 -19.78
N LEU A 214 24.07 1.12 -20.15
CA LEU A 214 23.54 1.34 -21.51
C LEU A 214 23.34 2.83 -21.83
N ILE A 215 22.98 3.63 -20.83
CA ILE A 215 22.87 5.10 -20.99
C ILE A 215 24.26 5.72 -21.09
N GLU A 216 25.15 5.44 -20.13
CA GLU A 216 26.47 6.09 -20.02
C GLU A 216 27.44 5.66 -21.14
N GLU A 217 27.57 4.35 -21.40
CA GLU A 217 28.58 3.80 -22.32
C GLU A 217 28.10 3.73 -23.77
N LYS A 218 26.78 3.62 -23.99
CA LYS A 218 26.19 3.43 -25.34
C LYS A 218 25.23 4.55 -25.75
N ASN A 219 25.09 5.60 -24.94
CA ASN A 219 24.22 6.75 -25.19
C ASN A 219 22.74 6.38 -25.47
N GLN A 220 22.25 5.28 -24.89
CA GLN A 220 20.89 4.78 -25.12
C GLN A 220 19.88 5.43 -24.17
N THR A 221 19.73 6.76 -24.22
CA THR A 221 18.94 7.58 -23.27
C THR A 221 17.46 7.18 -23.13
N SER A 222 16.90 6.48 -24.12
CA SER A 222 15.49 6.03 -24.19
C SER A 222 15.20 4.68 -23.50
N VAL A 223 16.21 3.94 -23.03
CA VAL A 223 15.96 2.68 -22.30
C VAL A 223 15.34 2.94 -20.93
N VAL A 224 14.57 1.99 -20.40
CA VAL A 224 13.87 2.10 -19.12
C VAL A 224 14.16 0.91 -18.21
N ALA A 225 14.52 1.20 -16.96
CA ALA A 225 14.68 0.26 -15.88
C ALA A 225 13.32 -0.10 -15.28
N SER A 226 13.16 -1.37 -14.89
CA SER A 226 11.96 -1.90 -14.26
C SER A 226 12.27 -2.59 -12.93
N ASP A 227 11.41 -2.36 -11.94
CA ASP A 227 11.32 -3.19 -10.74
C ASP A 227 9.95 -3.87 -10.74
N ALA A 228 9.87 -5.13 -10.36
CA ALA A 228 8.64 -5.91 -10.45
C ALA A 228 8.53 -6.84 -9.26
N SER A 229 8.38 -6.26 -8.07
CA SER A 229 8.16 -6.94 -6.79
C SER A 229 6.68 -6.85 -6.37
N PRO A 230 5.83 -7.84 -6.71
CA PRO A 230 4.38 -7.86 -6.41
C PRO A 230 3.95 -7.76 -4.93
N MET A 231 4.92 -7.80 -4.02
CA MET A 231 4.71 -7.69 -2.58
C MET A 231 4.83 -6.24 -2.10
N ASP A 232 5.43 -5.34 -2.90
CA ASP A 232 5.55 -3.92 -2.56
C ASP A 232 4.17 -3.26 -2.39
N MET A 233 3.16 -3.74 -3.14
CA MET A 233 1.78 -3.28 -3.02
C MET A 233 1.22 -3.45 -1.60
N TRP A 234 1.52 -4.56 -0.90
CA TRP A 234 0.78 -4.98 0.29
C TRP A 234 1.61 -5.29 1.54
N ASP A 235 2.87 -5.72 1.39
CA ASP A 235 3.65 -6.22 2.53
C ASP A 235 4.32 -5.06 3.27
N PHE A 236 3.53 -4.44 4.13
CA PHE A 236 3.96 -3.34 4.98
C PHE A 236 4.45 -3.81 6.36
N ARG A 237 4.63 -5.11 6.62
CA ARG A 237 4.96 -5.65 7.96
C ARG A 237 6.25 -5.10 8.58
N GLY A 238 7.15 -4.51 7.77
CA GLY A 238 8.32 -3.77 8.25
C GLY A 238 8.04 -2.35 8.76
N TRP A 239 6.79 -1.87 8.77
CA TRP A 239 6.45 -0.47 9.04
C TRP A 239 6.89 0.03 10.42
N THR A 240 6.91 -0.83 11.44
CA THR A 240 7.36 -0.52 12.80
C THR A 240 8.87 -0.25 12.88
N MET A 241 9.62 -0.59 11.83
CA MET A 241 11.07 -0.38 11.73
C MET A 241 11.43 0.92 11.00
N ILE A 242 10.43 1.69 10.55
CA ILE A 242 10.58 3.02 9.97
C ILE A 242 10.71 4.04 11.11
N PRO A 243 11.74 4.91 11.15
CA PRO A 243 11.92 5.89 12.23
C PRO A 243 10.71 6.79 12.48
N GLN A 244 10.06 7.26 11.40
CA GLN A 244 8.86 8.12 11.44
C GLN A 244 7.61 7.44 12.01
N ASN A 245 7.66 6.12 12.24
CA ASN A 245 6.58 5.33 12.86
C ASN A 245 6.91 4.89 14.30
N GLU A 246 8.06 5.29 14.87
CA GLU A 246 8.50 4.83 16.19
C GLU A 246 7.45 5.17 17.27
N GLY A 247 6.96 4.14 17.97
CA GLY A 247 5.95 4.26 19.03
C GLY A 247 4.51 4.49 18.57
N LEU A 248 4.23 4.56 17.26
CA LEU A 248 2.86 4.71 16.75
C LEU A 248 2.08 3.37 16.79
N PRO A 249 0.75 3.39 17.01
CA PRO A 249 -0.09 2.19 16.95
C PRO A 249 -0.40 1.73 15.51
N GLU A 250 -0.24 2.63 14.53
CA GLU A 250 -0.46 2.40 13.11
C GLU A 250 0.57 3.20 12.29
N PRO A 251 0.90 2.81 11.05
CA PRO A 251 1.90 3.51 10.27
C PRO A 251 1.44 4.89 9.82
N LYS A 252 2.26 5.92 10.07
CA LYS A 252 2.17 7.23 9.40
C LYS A 252 2.80 7.17 8.01
N ILE A 253 3.98 6.53 7.93
CA ILE A 253 4.80 6.41 6.72
C ILE A 253 4.82 4.97 6.23
N LEU A 254 4.73 4.80 4.91
CA LEU A 254 4.79 3.51 4.19
C LEU A 254 5.55 3.67 2.86
N THR A 255 5.87 2.54 2.21
CA THR A 255 6.51 2.46 0.88
C THR A 255 6.13 3.56 -0.13
N PRO A 256 4.84 3.85 -0.42
CA PRO A 256 4.49 4.90 -1.37
C PRO A 256 5.05 6.29 -1.00
N HIS A 257 5.16 6.63 0.28
CA HIS A 257 5.71 7.92 0.74
C HIS A 257 7.21 8.04 0.42
N PHE A 258 7.97 6.95 0.59
CA PHE A 258 9.39 6.91 0.20
C PHE A 258 9.57 7.05 -1.31
N LEU A 259 8.69 6.42 -2.10
CA LEU A 259 8.70 6.59 -3.55
C LEU A 259 8.32 8.02 -3.96
N LYS A 260 7.35 8.67 -3.30
CA LYS A 260 7.01 10.09 -3.56
C LYS A 260 8.19 11.02 -3.27
N TYR A 261 8.95 10.77 -2.20
CA TYR A 261 10.15 11.54 -1.89
C TYR A 261 11.26 11.35 -2.93
N LEU A 262 11.55 10.10 -3.31
CA LEU A 262 12.63 9.79 -4.25
C LEU A 262 12.31 10.18 -5.70
N HIS A 263 11.04 10.16 -6.11
CA HIS A 263 10.61 10.46 -7.46
C HIS A 263 9.94 11.84 -7.56
N LYS A 264 10.68 12.83 -8.08
CA LYS A 264 10.18 14.21 -8.33
C LYS A 264 8.95 14.30 -9.26
N LYS A 265 8.60 13.21 -9.95
CA LYS A 265 7.37 13.05 -10.73
C LYS A 265 6.81 11.66 -10.40
N PRO A 266 5.47 11.48 -10.30
CA PRO A 266 4.90 10.17 -9.99
C PRO A 266 5.44 9.06 -10.92
N PRO A 267 6.04 7.98 -10.38
CA PRO A 267 6.54 6.87 -11.18
C PRO A 267 5.39 6.11 -11.84
N LYS A 268 5.70 5.34 -12.87
CA LYS A 268 4.70 4.50 -13.55
C LYS A 268 4.47 3.22 -12.74
N LEU A 269 3.30 3.10 -12.11
CA LEU A 269 2.92 1.97 -11.27
C LEU A 269 1.96 1.04 -12.03
N ILE A 270 2.31 -0.23 -12.15
CA ILE A 270 1.50 -1.27 -12.79
C ILE A 270 1.01 -2.24 -11.71
N ILE A 271 -0.29 -2.55 -11.72
CA ILE A 271 -0.90 -3.52 -10.82
C ILE A 271 -1.71 -4.51 -11.65
N GLN A 272 -1.39 -5.80 -11.55
CA GLN A 272 -2.20 -6.88 -12.11
C GLN A 272 -3.02 -7.54 -10.98
N LEU A 273 -4.34 -7.44 -11.07
CA LEU A 273 -5.29 -8.00 -10.10
C LEU A 273 -6.00 -9.21 -10.72
N ARG A 274 -6.21 -10.24 -9.90
CA ARG A 274 -6.99 -11.44 -10.23
C ARG A 274 -8.28 -11.43 -9.43
N GLU A 275 -9.26 -12.24 -9.80
CA GLU A 275 -10.40 -12.54 -8.94
C GLU A 275 -9.89 -12.99 -7.54
N PRO A 276 -10.37 -12.37 -6.43
CA PRO A 276 -9.91 -12.60 -5.06
C PRO A 276 -9.78 -14.06 -4.60
N ILE A 277 -10.75 -14.90 -4.94
CA ILE A 277 -10.83 -16.31 -4.52
C ILE A 277 -9.82 -17.14 -5.31
N GLU A 278 -9.74 -16.96 -6.62
CA GLU A 278 -8.72 -17.61 -7.44
C GLU A 278 -7.30 -17.14 -7.11
N ARG A 279 -7.10 -15.87 -6.73
CA ARG A 279 -5.82 -15.37 -6.23
C ARG A 279 -5.44 -16.11 -4.95
N LEU A 280 -6.37 -16.18 -3.99
CA LEU A 280 -6.17 -16.85 -2.71
C LEU A 280 -5.86 -18.34 -2.90
N TYR A 281 -6.66 -19.03 -3.71
CA TYR A 281 -6.46 -20.46 -3.95
C TYR A 281 -5.16 -20.73 -4.71
N SER A 282 -4.82 -19.89 -5.70
CA SER A 282 -3.52 -19.94 -6.36
C SER A 282 -2.35 -19.73 -5.41
N ASP A 283 -2.55 -18.97 -4.34
CA ASP A 283 -1.54 -18.68 -3.33
C ASP A 283 -1.34 -19.86 -2.39
N TYR A 284 -2.46 -20.39 -1.90
CA TYR A 284 -2.54 -21.56 -1.04
C TYR A 284 -1.80 -22.78 -1.63
N VAL A 285 -2.07 -23.10 -2.91
CA VAL A 285 -1.41 -24.20 -3.63
C VAL A 285 0.09 -23.91 -3.81
N PHE A 286 0.47 -22.67 -4.11
CA PHE A 286 1.87 -22.31 -4.34
C PHE A 286 2.75 -22.32 -3.08
N LEU A 287 2.15 -22.07 -1.92
CA LEU A 287 2.83 -22.08 -0.64
C LEU A 287 2.71 -23.43 0.09
N GLU A 288 2.09 -24.43 -0.56
CA GLU A 288 1.94 -25.80 -0.05
C GLU A 288 1.25 -25.86 1.35
N TYR A 289 0.31 -24.94 1.60
CA TYR A 289 -0.36 -24.80 2.91
C TYR A 289 -1.30 -25.96 3.29
N GLY A 290 -1.68 -26.79 2.32
CA GLY A 290 -2.41 -28.03 2.54
C GLY A 290 -2.60 -28.80 1.25
N LYS A 291 -3.22 -29.98 1.33
CA LYS A 291 -3.11 -31.00 0.27
C LYS A 291 -4.34 -31.12 -0.62
N ASP A 292 -5.51 -30.68 -0.14
CA ASP A 292 -6.78 -30.88 -0.81
C ASP A 292 -7.78 -29.72 -0.55
N PRO A 293 -8.96 -29.71 -1.21
CA PRO A 293 -9.98 -28.68 -1.01
C PRO A 293 -10.63 -28.65 0.39
N ILE A 294 -10.57 -29.74 1.17
CA ILE A 294 -11.12 -29.82 2.53
C ILE A 294 -10.16 -29.14 3.51
N ASP A 295 -8.85 -29.36 3.36
CA ASP A 295 -7.81 -28.57 4.04
C ASP A 295 -7.99 -27.08 3.74
N PHE A 296 -8.19 -26.71 2.46
CA PHE A 296 -8.40 -25.32 2.07
C PHE A 296 -9.66 -24.72 2.73
N HIS A 297 -10.78 -25.45 2.76
CA HIS A 297 -12.00 -25.02 3.45
C HIS A 297 -11.74 -24.75 4.94
N ARG A 298 -11.13 -25.70 5.64
CA ARG A 298 -10.81 -25.60 7.07
C ARG A 298 -9.90 -24.42 7.37
N HIS A 299 -8.86 -24.21 6.59
CA HIS A 299 -7.96 -23.07 6.73
C HIS A 299 -8.64 -21.74 6.41
N VAL A 300 -9.57 -21.69 5.44
CA VAL A 300 -10.40 -20.50 5.17
C VAL A 300 -11.30 -20.15 6.36
N VAL A 301 -12.02 -21.12 6.92
CA VAL A 301 -12.89 -20.90 8.09
C VAL A 301 -12.08 -20.35 9.27
N GLN A 302 -10.96 -21.00 9.61
CA GLN A 302 -10.07 -20.56 10.68
C GLN A 302 -9.47 -19.16 10.41
N ALA A 303 -9.10 -18.86 9.17
CA ALA A 303 -8.55 -17.55 8.81
C ALA A 303 -9.61 -16.43 8.89
N ILE A 304 -10.86 -16.71 8.54
CA ILE A 304 -11.98 -15.76 8.72
C ILE A 304 -12.17 -15.46 10.21
N GLU A 305 -12.29 -16.48 11.05
CA GLU A 305 -12.43 -16.34 12.51
C GLU A 305 -11.29 -15.50 13.11
N MET A 306 -10.04 -15.79 12.74
CA MET A 306 -8.87 -15.02 13.20
C MET A 306 -8.90 -13.56 12.76
N MET A 307 -9.39 -13.27 11.54
CA MET A 307 -9.55 -11.89 11.05
C MET A 307 -10.69 -11.17 11.78
N GLU A 308 -11.84 -11.82 12.00
CA GLU A 308 -12.99 -11.26 12.71
C GLU A 308 -12.65 -10.94 14.18
N VAL A 309 -11.94 -11.84 14.86
CA VAL A 309 -11.43 -11.60 16.22
C VAL A 309 -10.51 -10.37 16.25
N CYS A 310 -9.63 -10.19 15.26
CA CYS A 310 -8.82 -8.97 15.19
C CYS A 310 -9.68 -7.72 14.92
N LEU A 311 -10.55 -7.76 13.91
CA LEU A 311 -11.38 -6.63 13.46
C LEU A 311 -12.42 -6.18 14.49
N SER A 312 -12.80 -7.05 15.44
CA SER A 312 -13.67 -6.68 16.57
C SER A 312 -12.94 -5.88 17.67
N ASN A 313 -11.61 -5.94 17.72
CA ASN A 313 -10.77 -5.31 18.76
C ASN A 313 -9.88 -4.18 18.24
N HIS A 314 -9.58 -4.18 16.93
CA HIS A 314 -8.63 -3.28 16.28
C HIS A 314 -9.15 -2.75 14.95
N SER A 315 -8.50 -1.71 14.42
CA SER A 315 -8.81 -1.17 13.10
C SER A 315 -8.51 -2.20 12.00
N ARG A 316 -9.15 -2.02 10.84
CA ARG A 316 -8.82 -2.79 9.62
C ARG A 316 -7.34 -2.62 9.23
N ARG A 317 -6.78 -1.42 9.37
CA ARG A 317 -5.40 -1.13 8.98
C ARG A 317 -4.39 -1.82 9.91
N PHE A 318 -4.65 -1.88 11.21
CA PHE A 318 -3.87 -2.68 12.17
C PHE A 318 -3.88 -4.16 11.79
N CYS A 319 -5.06 -4.77 11.66
CA CYS A 319 -5.18 -6.21 11.40
C CYS A 319 -4.54 -6.66 10.08
N PHE A 320 -4.53 -5.79 9.06
CA PHE A 320 -3.99 -6.13 7.75
C PHE A 320 -2.46 -5.98 7.67
N TYR A 321 -1.84 -5.21 8.57
CA TYR A 321 -0.39 -4.98 8.61
C TYR A 321 0.30 -5.63 9.82
N ASP A 322 -0.45 -6.29 10.70
CA ASP A 322 0.10 -7.00 11.86
C ASP A 322 0.93 -8.22 11.42
N ALA A 323 2.21 -8.20 11.78
CA ALA A 323 3.16 -9.22 11.38
C ALA A 323 2.91 -10.57 12.08
N ASP A 324 2.37 -10.54 13.31
CA ASP A 324 2.11 -11.72 14.12
C ASP A 324 0.87 -12.47 13.63
N LEU A 325 -0.20 -11.77 13.26
CA LEU A 325 -1.38 -12.34 12.62
C LEU A 325 -1.01 -12.93 11.26
N TYR A 326 -0.24 -12.21 10.42
CA TYR A 326 0.27 -12.76 9.15
C TYR A 326 1.04 -14.07 9.35
N ASP A 327 1.93 -14.13 10.34
CA ASP A 327 2.76 -15.30 10.57
C ASP A 327 1.92 -16.50 11.05
N LYS A 328 0.85 -16.26 11.84
CA LYS A 328 -0.07 -17.28 12.39
C LYS A 328 -1.20 -17.73 11.44
N LEU A 329 -1.60 -16.90 10.47
CA LEU A 329 -2.72 -17.21 9.57
C LEU A 329 -2.45 -18.50 8.76
N PRO A 330 -3.40 -19.46 8.72
CA PRO A 330 -3.27 -20.71 7.97
C PRO A 330 -3.46 -20.52 6.45
N VAL A 331 -4.02 -19.38 6.03
CA VAL A 331 -4.08 -18.95 4.64
C VAL A 331 -4.07 -17.41 4.57
N ARG A 332 -3.42 -16.82 3.56
CA ARG A 332 -3.20 -15.37 3.44
C ARG A 332 -4.44 -14.60 2.93
N ILE A 333 -5.57 -14.78 3.62
CA ILE A 333 -6.90 -14.30 3.23
C ILE A 333 -6.96 -12.77 3.05
N HIS A 334 -6.33 -12.02 3.95
CA HIS A 334 -6.31 -10.56 3.92
C HIS A 334 -5.73 -9.97 2.61
N LEU A 335 -4.82 -10.68 1.93
CA LEU A 335 -4.14 -10.15 0.73
C LEU A 335 -5.05 -9.97 -0.49
N SER A 336 -6.18 -10.67 -0.56
CA SER A 336 -7.13 -10.48 -1.68
C SER A 336 -8.12 -9.32 -1.48
N CYS A 337 -8.11 -8.66 -0.32
CA CYS A 337 -8.89 -7.43 -0.08
C CYS A 337 -8.12 -6.20 -0.61
N TYR A 338 -8.08 -6.03 -1.93
CA TYR A 338 -7.18 -5.06 -2.58
C TYR A 338 -7.41 -3.61 -2.13
N SER A 339 -8.63 -3.25 -1.75
CA SER A 339 -9.00 -1.90 -1.31
C SER A 339 -8.19 -1.37 -0.13
N VAL A 340 -7.77 -2.25 0.79
CA VAL A 340 -6.95 -1.85 1.96
C VAL A 340 -5.59 -1.34 1.52
N PHE A 341 -4.96 -2.02 0.56
CA PHE A 341 -3.62 -1.69 0.08
C PHE A 341 -3.66 -0.58 -0.99
N LEU A 342 -4.64 -0.61 -1.91
CA LEU A 342 -4.81 0.40 -2.95
C LEU A 342 -4.98 1.81 -2.38
N ARG A 343 -5.65 1.97 -1.22
CA ARG A 343 -5.80 3.28 -0.55
C ARG A 343 -4.46 3.91 -0.19
N GLU A 344 -3.56 3.15 0.43
CA GLU A 344 -2.24 3.65 0.85
C GLU A 344 -1.44 4.20 -0.35
N TRP A 345 -1.56 3.54 -1.50
CA TRP A 345 -0.90 3.97 -2.74
C TRP A 345 -1.61 5.16 -3.39
N MET A 346 -2.95 5.15 -3.46
CA MET A 346 -3.75 6.19 -4.14
C MET A 346 -3.98 7.46 -3.30
N GLN A 347 -3.70 7.42 -1.99
CA GLN A 347 -3.59 8.63 -1.16
C GLN A 347 -2.31 9.42 -1.45
N VAL A 348 -1.25 8.73 -1.89
CA VAL A 348 0.07 9.34 -2.13
C VAL A 348 0.29 9.69 -3.60
N PHE A 349 -0.22 8.88 -4.53
CA PHE A 349 -0.05 9.07 -5.97
C PHE A 349 -1.38 9.30 -6.70
N PRO A 350 -1.41 10.19 -7.71
CA PRO A 350 -2.61 10.46 -8.50
C PRO A 350 -2.98 9.27 -9.41
N ARG A 351 -4.26 9.16 -9.78
CA ARG A 351 -4.80 8.05 -10.58
C ARG A 351 -4.05 7.79 -11.90
N PHE A 352 -3.46 8.81 -12.52
CA PHE A 352 -2.68 8.69 -13.76
C PHE A 352 -1.32 7.98 -13.57
N ALA A 353 -0.83 7.86 -12.34
CA ALA A 353 0.37 7.09 -12.03
C ALA A 353 0.13 5.57 -12.10
N PHE A 354 -1.12 5.12 -12.23
CA PHE A 354 -1.51 3.71 -12.16
C PHE A 354 -2.06 3.15 -13.47
N HIS A 355 -1.54 1.98 -13.87
CA HIS A 355 -2.12 1.11 -14.88
C HIS A 355 -2.56 -0.20 -14.22
N ILE A 356 -3.88 -0.41 -14.13
CA ILE A 356 -4.48 -1.58 -13.48
C ILE A 356 -4.96 -2.56 -14.55
N ILE A 357 -4.59 -3.83 -14.41
CA ILE A 357 -4.86 -4.91 -15.36
C ILE A 357 -5.65 -6.00 -14.65
N ARG A 358 -6.75 -6.51 -15.24
CA ARG A 358 -7.37 -7.76 -14.77
C ARG A 358 -6.64 -8.96 -15.39
N THR A 359 -6.35 -9.98 -14.59
CA THR A 359 -5.68 -11.21 -15.06
C THR A 359 -6.46 -11.90 -16.18
N THR A 360 -7.80 -11.86 -16.13
CA THR A 360 -8.68 -12.38 -17.17
C THR A 360 -8.46 -11.69 -18.51
N GLU A 361 -8.49 -10.35 -18.52
CA GLU A 361 -8.25 -9.51 -19.71
C GLU A 361 -6.87 -9.75 -20.31
N TYR A 362 -5.83 -9.79 -19.46
CA TYR A 362 -4.47 -10.13 -19.89
C TYR A 362 -4.37 -11.52 -20.55
N THR A 363 -5.20 -12.49 -20.13
CA THR A 363 -5.23 -13.82 -20.74
C THR A 363 -6.13 -13.94 -21.98
N SER A 364 -7.20 -13.14 -22.09
CA SER A 364 -8.14 -13.19 -23.22
C SER A 364 -7.74 -12.28 -24.38
N ASP A 365 -7.15 -11.12 -24.09
CA ASP A 365 -6.67 -10.14 -25.06
C ASP A 365 -5.33 -9.56 -24.60
N MET A 366 -4.29 -10.37 -24.80
CA MET A 366 -2.93 -10.02 -24.39
C MET A 366 -2.32 -8.92 -25.27
N GLU A 367 -2.65 -8.86 -26.56
CA GLU A 367 -2.09 -7.88 -27.50
C GLU A 367 -2.57 -6.46 -27.17
N THR A 368 -3.87 -6.28 -26.92
CA THR A 368 -4.42 -5.00 -26.45
C THR A 368 -3.86 -4.65 -25.06
N THR A 369 -3.78 -5.62 -24.15
CA THR A 369 -3.26 -5.38 -22.79
C THR A 369 -1.80 -4.90 -22.82
N LEU A 370 -0.92 -5.61 -23.52
CA LEU A 370 0.50 -5.23 -23.64
C LEU A 370 0.67 -3.89 -24.37
N SER A 371 -0.09 -3.64 -25.43
CA SER A 371 -0.10 -2.35 -26.13
C SER A 371 -0.53 -1.20 -25.21
N GLY A 372 -1.53 -1.42 -24.36
CA GLY A 372 -1.95 -0.49 -23.31
C GLY A 372 -0.84 -0.19 -22.30
N VAL A 373 -0.09 -1.20 -21.87
CA VAL A 373 1.07 -1.03 -20.98
C VAL A 373 2.20 -0.25 -21.68
N PHE A 374 2.58 -0.60 -22.92
CA PHE A 374 3.64 0.13 -23.63
C PHE A 374 3.27 1.59 -23.85
N LYS A 375 2.01 1.89 -24.17
CA LYS A 375 1.49 3.27 -24.26
C LYS A 375 1.56 4.00 -22.91
N PHE A 376 1.17 3.36 -21.81
CA PHE A 376 1.26 3.92 -20.46
C PHE A 376 2.71 4.23 -20.03
N LEU A 377 3.65 3.37 -20.43
CA LEU A 377 5.09 3.54 -20.26
C LEU A 377 5.72 4.53 -21.26
N GLU A 378 4.93 5.15 -22.15
CA GLU A 378 5.39 6.10 -23.16
C GLU A 378 6.48 5.51 -24.06
N LEU A 379 6.38 4.21 -24.36
CA LEU A 379 7.28 3.47 -25.23
C LEU A 379 6.76 3.53 -26.69
N PRO A 380 7.66 3.51 -27.69
CA PRO A 380 7.26 3.44 -29.09
C PRO A 380 6.48 2.14 -29.36
N PRO A 381 5.55 2.13 -30.34
CA PRO A 381 4.86 0.91 -30.74
C PRO A 381 5.87 -0.12 -31.28
N LEU A 382 5.60 -1.39 -31.00
CA LEU A 382 6.38 -2.50 -31.55
C LEU A 382 5.98 -2.78 -33.00
N SER A 383 6.90 -3.38 -33.77
CA SER A 383 6.54 -4.00 -35.04
C SER A 383 5.71 -5.27 -34.80
N GLN A 384 4.86 -5.65 -35.77
CA GLN A 384 4.01 -6.83 -35.62
C GLN A 384 4.81 -8.10 -35.32
N SER A 385 6.00 -8.27 -35.93
CA SER A 385 6.87 -9.43 -35.66
C SER A 385 7.27 -9.50 -34.18
N ILE A 386 7.74 -8.38 -33.59
CA ILE A 386 8.16 -8.37 -32.18
C ILE A 386 6.94 -8.59 -31.27
N MET A 387 5.78 -8.01 -31.60
CA MET A 387 4.56 -8.26 -30.82
C MET A 387 4.17 -9.75 -30.87
N GLN A 388 4.18 -10.39 -32.04
CA GLN A 388 3.86 -11.81 -32.17
C GLN A 388 4.90 -12.72 -31.47
N ASP A 389 6.20 -12.40 -31.51
CA ASP A 389 7.22 -13.10 -30.73
C ASP A 389 6.97 -13.01 -29.21
N ILE A 390 6.46 -11.85 -28.75
CA ILE A 390 6.08 -11.64 -27.34
C ILE A 390 4.83 -12.45 -26.98
N LEU A 391 3.82 -12.49 -27.86
CA LEU A 391 2.56 -13.22 -27.63
C LEU A 391 2.78 -14.74 -27.65
N ASN A 392 3.59 -15.24 -28.57
CA ASN A 392 3.94 -16.66 -28.70
C ASN A 392 4.84 -17.17 -27.55
N GLN A 393 5.33 -16.31 -26.66
CA GLN A 393 6.10 -16.73 -25.51
C GLN A 393 5.29 -17.67 -24.59
N THR A 394 5.86 -18.83 -24.27
CA THR A 394 5.32 -19.76 -23.27
C THR A 394 5.13 -19.08 -21.91
N ARG A 395 3.96 -19.29 -21.29
CA ARG A 395 3.61 -18.68 -20.01
C ARG A 395 4.61 -19.02 -18.90
N ARG A 396 5.12 -18.00 -18.21
CA ARG A 396 6.13 -18.14 -17.15
C ARG A 396 5.52 -18.27 -15.75
N HIS A 397 6.21 -19.02 -14.87
CA HIS A 397 5.87 -19.23 -13.45
C HIS A 397 4.41 -19.65 -13.19
N VAL A 398 3.93 -20.61 -13.99
CA VAL A 398 2.68 -21.32 -13.72
C VAL A 398 2.86 -22.18 -12.46
N THR A 399 1.91 -22.10 -11.53
CA THR A 399 1.84 -23.00 -10.37
C THR A 399 1.26 -24.33 -10.84
N ALA A 400 1.99 -25.42 -10.61
CA ALA A 400 1.56 -26.79 -10.92
C ALA A 400 0.31 -27.19 -10.10
N ASP A 401 -0.30 -28.30 -10.49
CA ASP A 401 -1.32 -29.05 -9.71
C ASP A 401 -2.52 -28.24 -9.21
N LYS A 402 -2.90 -27.18 -9.94
CA LYS A 402 -4.12 -26.38 -9.74
C LYS A 402 -5.44 -27.10 -10.06
N ASN A 403 -5.44 -28.44 -10.06
CA ASN A 403 -6.58 -29.25 -10.47
C ASN A 403 -7.66 -29.37 -9.39
N GLY A 404 -7.38 -28.97 -8.14
CA GLY A 404 -8.38 -28.97 -7.07
C GLY A 404 -9.42 -27.87 -7.26
N VAL A 405 -10.69 -28.24 -7.15
CA VAL A 405 -11.85 -27.32 -7.22
C VAL A 405 -12.09 -26.70 -5.85
N VAL A 406 -12.24 -25.37 -5.79
CA VAL A 406 -12.69 -24.69 -4.55
C VAL A 406 -14.13 -25.09 -4.25
N LEU A 407 -14.37 -25.70 -3.08
CA LEU A 407 -15.70 -26.17 -2.68
C LEU A 407 -16.75 -25.03 -2.72
N PRO A 408 -18.01 -25.30 -3.13
CA PRO A 408 -19.05 -24.26 -3.21
C PRO A 408 -19.27 -23.50 -1.90
N GLU A 409 -19.19 -24.18 -0.76
CA GLU A 409 -19.33 -23.61 0.57
C GLU A 409 -18.19 -22.64 0.88
N THR A 410 -16.95 -23.02 0.54
CA THR A 410 -15.76 -22.17 0.66
C THR A 410 -15.86 -20.94 -0.24
N ARG A 411 -16.34 -21.11 -1.48
CA ARG A 411 -16.55 -19.99 -2.42
C ARG A 411 -17.56 -19.00 -1.85
N ARG A 412 -18.70 -19.47 -1.31
CA ARG A 412 -19.72 -18.62 -0.69
C ARG A 412 -19.18 -17.85 0.54
N LEU A 413 -18.40 -18.51 1.40
CA LEU A 413 -17.76 -17.85 2.55
C LEU A 413 -16.82 -16.73 2.10
N LEU A 414 -15.97 -16.99 1.10
CA LEU A 414 -15.01 -16.00 0.58
C LEU A 414 -15.69 -14.88 -0.22
N GLN A 415 -16.77 -15.17 -0.96
CA GLN A 415 -17.58 -14.14 -1.65
C GLN A 415 -18.15 -13.16 -0.63
N ASN A 416 -18.70 -13.65 0.49
CA ASN A 416 -19.17 -12.80 1.58
C ASN A 416 -18.03 -11.98 2.20
N PHE A 417 -16.91 -12.64 2.55
CA PHE A 417 -15.75 -11.99 3.18
C PHE A 417 -15.11 -10.88 2.31
N TYR A 418 -15.02 -11.08 0.98
CA TYR A 418 -14.47 -10.07 0.06
C TYR A 418 -15.49 -9.07 -0.49
N SER A 419 -16.79 -9.23 -0.19
CA SER A 419 -17.86 -8.41 -0.80
C SER A 419 -17.64 -6.90 -0.63
N GLU A 420 -17.37 -6.45 0.60
CA GLU A 420 -17.04 -5.05 0.92
C GLU A 420 -15.75 -4.62 0.19
N CYS A 421 -14.68 -5.42 0.29
CA CYS A 421 -13.39 -5.15 -0.35
C CYS A 421 -13.50 -4.95 -1.87
N ASN A 422 -14.38 -5.71 -2.54
CA ASN A 422 -14.60 -5.63 -3.97
C ASN A 422 -15.40 -4.38 -4.35
N GLN A 423 -16.47 -4.05 -3.61
CA GLN A 423 -17.21 -2.80 -3.77
C GLN A 423 -16.31 -1.58 -3.56
N GLU A 424 -15.50 -1.60 -2.51
CA GLU A 424 -14.50 -0.58 -2.22
C GLU A 424 -13.44 -0.47 -3.32
N THR A 425 -12.93 -1.59 -3.85
CA THR A 425 -11.95 -1.61 -4.94
C THR A 425 -12.54 -1.02 -6.21
N ALA A 426 -13.75 -1.44 -6.60
CA ALA A 426 -14.46 -0.88 -7.75
C ALA A 426 -14.72 0.63 -7.60
N THR A 427 -15.02 1.09 -6.38
CA THR A 427 -15.22 2.52 -6.08
C THR A 427 -13.91 3.32 -6.14
N LEU A 428 -12.80 2.78 -5.61
CA LEU A 428 -11.48 3.42 -5.65
C LEU A 428 -10.92 3.54 -7.07
N LEU A 429 -11.21 2.57 -7.93
CA LEU A 429 -10.72 2.51 -9.30
C LEU A 429 -11.64 3.19 -10.32
N ASP A 430 -12.85 3.59 -9.89
CA ASP A 430 -14.00 4.00 -10.71
C ASP A 430 -14.31 2.98 -11.83
N ASP A 431 -14.35 1.70 -11.45
CA ASP A 431 -14.43 0.59 -12.40
C ASP A 431 -15.18 -0.62 -11.81
N LYS A 432 -16.41 -0.82 -12.27
CA LYS A 432 -17.29 -1.93 -11.83
C LYS A 432 -16.76 -3.32 -12.19
N ARG A 433 -15.76 -3.46 -13.07
CA ARG A 433 -15.15 -4.75 -13.40
C ARG A 433 -14.44 -5.41 -12.22
N PHE A 434 -14.07 -4.64 -11.20
CA PHE A 434 -13.48 -5.14 -9.94
C PHE A 434 -14.54 -5.55 -8.89
N LEU A 435 -15.81 -5.59 -9.26
CA LEU A 435 -16.84 -6.33 -8.51
C LEU A 435 -16.77 -7.84 -8.74
N TRP A 436 -16.07 -8.29 -9.80
CA TRP A 436 -15.89 -9.70 -10.19
C TRP A 436 -17.19 -10.49 -10.39
N LEU A 437 -18.19 -9.84 -11.00
CA LEU A 437 -19.50 -10.44 -11.30
C LEU A 437 -19.48 -11.36 -12.54
N ASP A 438 -18.31 -11.51 -13.17
CA ASP A 438 -18.01 -12.40 -14.30
C ASP A 438 -17.44 -13.77 -13.87
N HIS A 439 -17.55 -14.11 -12.57
CA HIS A 439 -17.00 -15.30 -11.91
C HIS A 439 -17.95 -15.92 -10.85
#